data_AF-A0A0E4H561-F1
#
_entry.id   AF-A0A0E4H561-F1
#
_cell.length_a   1.000
_cell.length_b   1.000
_cell.length_c   1.000
_cell.angle_alpha   90.00
_cell.angle_beta   90.00
_cell.angle_gamma   90.00
#
_symmetry.space_group_name_H-M   'P 1'
#
loop_
_entity.id
_entity.type
_entity.pdbx_description
1 polymer ?
#
loop_
_entity_poly.entity_id
_entity_poly.type
_entity_poly.pdbx_seq_one_letter_code
_entity_poly.pdbx_strand_id
1 'polypeptide(L)'
;MANVEIFPPVPIKKIGNRIFFTDGHTRAYLAYVLGWQELPVIWDEDELDWEAYLFCVKTAEERDIWTVVDLAERILSGKDY
;
A
#
# COMPACT_ATOMS: atom_id res chain seq x y z
N MET A 1 1.78 18.32 -10.25
CA MET A 1 2.48 17.03 -10.19
C MET A 1 3.35 17.05 -8.96
N ALA A 2 3.23 16.05 -8.09
CA ALA A 2 4.04 15.99 -6.89
C ALA A 2 5.52 15.86 -7.24
N ASN A 3 6.37 16.62 -6.56
CA ASN A 3 7.82 16.49 -6.73
C ASN A 3 8.26 15.13 -6.16
N VAL A 4 8.83 14.26 -6.99
CA VAL A 4 9.24 12.89 -6.61
C VAL A 4 10.27 12.90 -5.47
N GLU A 5 11.05 13.98 -5.34
CA GLU A 5 11.97 14.17 -4.21
C GLU A 5 11.26 14.34 -2.85
N ILE A 6 10.00 14.83 -2.85
CA ILE A 6 9.21 15.08 -1.64
C ILE A 6 8.32 13.86 -1.32
N PHE A 7 7.97 13.06 -2.33
CA PHE A 7 7.13 11.88 -2.17
C PHE A 7 7.64 10.74 -3.07
N PRO A 8 8.57 9.91 -2.56
CA PRO A 8 9.14 8.83 -3.35
C PRO A 8 8.04 7.82 -3.75
N PRO A 9 8.20 7.14 -4.91
CA PRO A 9 7.21 6.18 -5.37
C PRO A 9 6.92 5.09 -4.35
N VAL A 10 5.71 4.57 -4.37
CA VAL A 10 5.30 3.43 -3.55
C VAL A 10 5.58 2.14 -4.31
N PRO A 11 6.29 1.17 -3.70
CA PRO A 11 6.66 -0.06 -4.37
C PRO A 11 5.44 -0.97 -4.55
N ILE A 12 5.31 -1.55 -5.74
CA ILE A 12 4.24 -2.47 -6.11
C ILE A 12 4.79 -3.79 -6.65
N LYS A 13 4.03 -4.86 -6.43
CA LYS A 13 4.20 -6.14 -7.12
C LYS A 13 2.87 -6.63 -7.68
N LYS A 14 2.94 -7.69 -8.48
CA LYS A 14 1.79 -8.34 -9.10
C LYS A 14 1.79 -9.84 -8.82
N ILE A 15 0.67 -10.36 -8.33
CA ILE A 15 0.38 -11.80 -8.22
C ILE A 15 -0.89 -12.08 -9.03
N GLY A 16 -0.78 -12.93 -10.06
CA GLY A 16 -1.89 -13.17 -10.99
C GLY A 16 -2.40 -11.87 -11.63
N ASN A 17 -3.64 -11.48 -11.35
CA ASN A 17 -4.23 -10.22 -11.83
C ASN A 17 -4.27 -9.11 -10.76
N ARG A 18 -3.68 -9.33 -9.58
CA ARG A 18 -3.66 -8.36 -8.49
C ARG A 18 -2.37 -7.57 -8.48
N ILE A 19 -2.48 -6.25 -8.45
CA ILE A 19 -1.38 -5.34 -8.14
C ILE A 19 -1.60 -4.86 -6.71
N PHE A 20 -0.54 -4.91 -5.90
CA PHE A 20 -0.60 -4.55 -4.48
C PHE A 20 0.68 -3.82 -4.07
N PHE A 21 0.60 -3.05 -2.98
CA PHE A 21 1.76 -2.41 -2.38
C PHE A 21 2.57 -3.42 -1.57
N THR A 22 3.88 -3.45 -1.76
CA THR A 22 4.78 -4.22 -0.89
C THR A 22 5.13 -3.44 0.37
N ASP A 23 5.21 -2.11 0.27
CA ASP A 23 5.38 -1.18 1.38
C ASP A 23 4.77 0.19 1.03
N GLY A 24 4.86 1.18 1.92
CA GLY A 24 4.47 2.57 1.64
C GLY A 24 2.99 2.86 1.94
N HIS A 25 2.28 1.96 2.63
CA HIS A 25 0.88 2.13 3.01
C HIS A 25 0.59 3.46 3.73
N THR A 26 1.42 3.84 4.71
CA THR A 26 1.29 5.12 5.42
C THR A 26 1.47 6.32 4.49
N ARG A 27 2.45 6.26 3.57
CA ARG A 27 2.64 7.31 2.57
C ARG A 27 1.42 7.42 1.66
N ALA A 28 0.97 6.31 1.10
CA ALA A 28 -0.21 6.27 0.25
C ALA A 28 -1.47 6.79 0.95
N TYR A 29 -1.66 6.44 2.22
CA TYR A 29 -2.73 6.98 3.04
C TYR A 29 -2.61 8.51 3.24
N LEU A 30 -1.41 9.01 3.53
CA LEU A 30 -1.18 10.47 3.66
C LEU A 30 -1.46 11.20 2.34
N ALA A 31 -1.07 10.65 1.19
CA ALA A 31 -1.41 11.23 -0.11
C ALA A 31 -2.93 11.32 -0.32
N TYR A 32 -3.67 10.28 0.06
CA TYR A 32 -5.13 10.30 0.05
C TYR A 32 -5.70 11.39 0.97
N VAL A 33 -5.20 11.52 2.20
CA VAL A 33 -5.61 12.59 3.15
C VAL A 33 -5.33 13.98 2.59
N LEU A 34 -4.25 14.14 1.82
CA LEU A 34 -3.90 15.38 1.12
C LEU A 34 -4.73 15.62 -0.17
N GLY A 35 -5.70 14.75 -0.46
CA GLY A 35 -6.63 14.88 -1.59
C GLY A 35 -6.08 14.40 -2.94
N TRP A 36 -4.95 13.68 -2.96
CA TRP A 36 -4.37 13.19 -4.20
C TRP A 36 -5.24 12.08 -4.79
N GLN A 37 -5.42 12.12 -6.11
CA GLN A 37 -6.18 11.10 -6.85
C GLN A 37 -5.28 10.02 -7.44
N GLU A 38 -3.98 10.32 -7.58
CA GLU A 38 -2.98 9.44 -8.17
C GLU A 38 -1.69 9.52 -7.38
N LEU A 39 -0.91 8.44 -7.43
CA LEU A 39 0.31 8.30 -6.65
C LEU A 39 1.42 7.65 -7.51
N PRO A 40 2.65 8.16 -7.48
CA PRO A 40 3.76 7.53 -8.20
C PRO A 40 4.04 6.14 -7.63
N VAL A 41 4.16 5.14 -8.50
CA VAL A 41 4.50 3.76 -8.13
C VAL A 41 5.75 3.29 -8.85
N ILE A 42 6.44 2.30 -8.26
CA ILE A 42 7.59 1.64 -8.86
C ILE A 42 7.45 0.13 -8.70
N TRP A 43 7.89 -0.65 -9.68
CA TRP A 43 7.97 -2.10 -9.52
C TRP A 43 9.04 -2.43 -8.50
N ASP A 44 8.66 -3.17 -7.48
CA ASP A 44 9.59 -3.69 -6.50
C ASP A 44 10.39 -4.84 -7.12
N GLU A 45 11.71 -4.71 -7.17
CA GLU A 45 12.63 -5.69 -7.76
C GLU A 45 13.24 -6.63 -6.72
N ASP A 46 12.95 -6.43 -5.42
CA ASP A 46 13.49 -7.27 -4.35
C ASP A 46 12.87 -8.68 -4.40
N GLU A 47 13.65 -9.69 -4.01
CA GLU A 47 13.12 -11.04 -3.77
C GLU A 47 12.38 -11.05 -2.44
N LEU A 48 11.10 -11.40 -2.47
CA LEU A 48 10.21 -11.35 -1.30
C LEU A 48 9.64 -12.73 -1.00
N ASP A 49 9.15 -12.89 0.24
CA ASP A 49 8.37 -14.06 0.62
C ASP A 49 6.98 -14.02 -0.03
N TRP A 50 6.87 -14.69 -1.19
CA TRP A 50 5.64 -14.73 -1.97
C TRP A 50 4.47 -15.41 -1.24
N GLU A 51 4.75 -16.36 -0.35
CA GLU A 51 3.71 -17.03 0.43
C GLU A 51 3.12 -16.06 1.45
N ALA A 52 3.97 -15.30 2.14
CA ALA A 52 3.54 -14.25 3.06
C ALA A 52 2.70 -13.18 2.34
N TYR A 53 3.14 -12.71 1.16
CA TYR A 53 2.37 -11.72 0.41
C TYR A 53 1.06 -12.25 -0.16
N LEU A 54 1.02 -13.50 -0.63
CA LEU A 54 -0.22 -14.14 -1.05
C LEU A 54 -1.21 -14.21 0.12
N PHE A 55 -0.72 -14.57 1.32
CA PHE A 55 -1.54 -14.57 2.54
C PHE A 55 -2.06 -13.18 2.88
N CYS A 56 -1.21 -12.15 2.81
CA CYS A 56 -1.60 -10.76 3.05
C CYS A 56 -2.69 -10.28 2.08
N VAL A 57 -2.51 -10.51 0.77
CA VAL A 57 -3.48 -10.12 -0.26
C VAL A 57 -4.82 -10.82 -0.02
N LYS A 58 -4.80 -12.14 0.17
CA LYS A 58 -6.02 -12.91 0.43
C LYS A 58 -6.75 -12.44 1.70
N THR A 59 -6.00 -12.17 2.77
CA THR A 59 -6.57 -11.66 4.04
C THR A 59 -7.18 -10.28 3.87
N ALA A 60 -6.58 -9.40 3.05
CA ALA A 60 -7.14 -8.09 2.74
C ALA A 60 -8.46 -8.24 1.97
N GLU A 61 -8.50 -9.09 0.93
CA GLU A 61 -9.71 -9.36 0.15
C GLU A 61 -10.84 -9.93 1.03
N GLU A 62 -10.53 -10.89 1.90
CA GLU A 62 -11.49 -11.50 2.84
C GLU A 62 -12.05 -10.51 3.87
N ARG A 63 -11.37 -9.39 4.10
CA ARG A 63 -11.78 -8.32 5.03
C ARG A 63 -12.37 -7.11 4.31
N ASP A 64 -12.64 -7.22 3.00
CA ASP A 64 -13.10 -6.12 2.15
C ASP A 64 -12.15 -4.91 2.15
N ILE A 65 -10.83 -5.15 2.22
CA ILE A 65 -9.79 -4.13 2.14
C ILE A 65 -9.21 -4.14 0.73
N TRP A 66 -9.53 -3.11 -0.06
CA TRP A 66 -9.13 -3.01 -1.47
C TRP A 66 -8.22 -1.82 -1.75
N THR A 67 -8.30 -0.81 -0.89
CA THR A 67 -7.58 0.46 -1.02
C THR A 67 -7.00 0.88 0.33
N VAL A 68 -6.07 1.84 0.31
CA VAL A 68 -5.54 2.44 1.54
C VAL A 68 -6.59 3.22 2.34
N VAL A 69 -7.70 3.62 1.70
CA VAL A 69 -8.81 4.31 2.36
C VAL A 69 -9.54 3.36 3.32
N ASP A 70 -9.63 2.08 2.96
CA ASP A 70 -10.26 1.05 3.79
C ASP A 70 -9.49 0.81 5.11
N LEU A 71 -8.25 1.31 5.20
CA LEU A 71 -7.43 1.25 6.41
C LEU A 71 -7.63 2.46 7.35
N ALA A 72 -8.38 3.49 6.96
CA ALA A 72 -8.54 4.73 7.74
C ALA A 72 -9.00 4.50 9.19
N GLU A 73 -9.91 3.56 9.39
CA GLU A 73 -10.46 3.19 10.71
C GLU A 73 -9.64 2.12 11.44
N ARG A 74 -8.56 1.65 10.82
CA ARG A 74 -7.72 0.53 11.30
C ARG A 74 -6.30 0.97 11.67
N ILE A 75 -6.09 2.28 11.83
CA ILE A 75 -4.81 2.85 12.24
C ILE A 75 -4.66 2.72 13.75
N LEU A 76 -3.61 2.02 14.19
CA LEU A 76 -3.30 1.84 15.60
C LEU A 76 -2.65 3.11 16.16
N SER A 77 -2.98 3.45 17.41
CA SER A 77 -2.25 4.50 18.13
C SER A 77 -0.83 4.03 18.44
N GLY A 78 0.09 4.95 18.75
CA GLY A 78 1.46 4.56 19.15
C GLY A 78 1.55 3.72 20.42
N LYS A 79 0.46 3.63 21.20
CA LYS A 79 0.36 2.72 22.36
C LYS A 79 -0.12 1.32 21.96
N ASP A 80 -0.90 1.22 20.88
CA ASP A 80 -1.54 -0.02 20.44
C ASP A 80 -0.74 -0.73 19.34
N TYR A 81 0.34 -0.11 18.83
CA TYR A 81 1.33 -0.68 17.91
C TYR A 81 2.43 -1.43 18.68
#